data_AF-A0A955X189-F1
#
_entry.id   AF-A0A955X189-F1
#
_cell.length_a   1.000
_cell.length_b   1.000
_cell.length_c   1.000
_cell.angle_alpha   90.00
_cell.angle_beta   90.00
_cell.angle_gamma   90.00
#
_symmetry.space_group_name_H-M   'P 1'
#
loop_
_entity.id
_entity.type
_entity.pdbx_description
1 polymer ?
#
loop_
_entity_poly.entity_id
_entity_poly.type
_entity_poly.pdbx_seq_one_letter_code
_entity_poly.pdbx_strand_id
1 'polypeptide(L)'
;MRSAAPLLALTALLAACSDSPSRPAADAGTTTDAGTPADAGPLDSGVEPDAGTPAPRGVLQFKLQHNLATDACLAAQDCALTIEAAPAELDRWLQSLADASTQAVLHYDRAIPWAAFEVDAPQGEDPVAFYDARIDADLRGYLDAFVTHFARFEHRYLAVSPLGGVRDRPAALRKPDGTEVNTPEACASFTATTATDFGGRSIQVAPAYQRFVTYLAKKLHPTDLGIMVEANLFHRFCPAAWPSLVTLYHQLYTALRAELGPDVRLFATLTLLDLLGFDGDTCHALGFTPCGQTPPTPATPDPAVCFPLDRGALDDLDRDDHLDLLALSFYPDGLGMQPPGVPEQRITALPEDSDGTGACIADALMPPLIDPFDALAGLGWTKPVAIAEWSARSCSTLQWWVAPDTTAVVRFDASPEGQAWWMTRILALADEGKLAFINHSFLWDYAPIGTWMPQRGALDPNIYNLFNNWPCSGLYDEHGVEKPQVAPLWLGR
;
A
#
# COMPACT_ATOMS: atom_id res chain seq x y z
N MET A 1 -3.82 3.97 7.21
CA MET A 1 -4.87 3.01 7.63
C MET A 1 -5.31 3.33 9.05
N ARG A 2 -6.61 3.51 9.32
CA ARG A 2 -7.16 3.52 10.69
C ARG A 2 -8.13 2.35 10.85
N SER A 3 -7.60 1.21 11.28
CA SER A 3 -8.41 0.21 11.97
C SER A 3 -8.44 0.62 13.43
N ALA A 4 -9.52 1.27 13.88
CA ALA A 4 -9.63 1.86 15.21
C ALA A 4 -9.96 0.83 16.31
N ALA A 5 -9.64 -0.44 16.03
CA ALA A 5 -10.63 -1.50 16.15
C ALA A 5 -10.66 -2.19 17.53
N PRO A 6 -9.63 -2.99 17.93
CA PRO A 6 -9.72 -3.87 19.10
C PRO A 6 -9.81 -3.20 20.50
N LEU A 7 -10.10 -1.90 20.53
CA LEU A 7 -10.19 -1.03 21.70
C LEU A 7 -11.31 -1.42 22.67
N LEU A 8 -12.49 -1.84 22.21
CA LEU A 8 -13.61 -2.10 23.13
C LEU A 8 -13.29 -3.16 24.19
N ALA A 9 -12.41 -4.13 23.88
CA ALA A 9 -11.89 -5.08 24.87
C ALA A 9 -10.74 -4.49 25.70
N LEU A 10 -9.75 -3.83 25.08
CA LEU A 10 -8.59 -3.30 25.82
C LEU A 10 -8.97 -2.14 26.75
N THR A 11 -9.81 -1.21 26.31
CA THR A 11 -10.43 -0.16 27.14
C THR A 11 -11.18 -0.77 28.32
N ALA A 12 -11.89 -1.90 28.14
CA ALA A 12 -12.58 -2.56 29.25
C ALA A 12 -11.60 -3.17 30.27
N LEU A 13 -10.47 -3.74 29.84
CA LEU A 13 -9.42 -4.22 30.75
C LEU A 13 -8.71 -3.06 31.49
N LEU A 14 -8.42 -1.96 30.78
CA LEU A 14 -7.78 -0.78 31.36
C LEU A 14 -8.71 -0.04 32.33
N ALA A 15 -9.99 0.12 31.98
CA ALA A 15 -11.01 0.68 32.86
C ALA A 15 -11.29 -0.23 34.08
N ALA A 16 -11.12 -1.56 33.96
CA ALA A 16 -11.15 -2.46 35.10
C ALA A 16 -9.97 -2.27 36.08
N CYS A 17 -8.96 -1.47 35.72
CA CYS A 17 -7.92 -0.98 36.64
C CYS A 17 -8.24 0.41 37.24
N SER A 18 -9.37 1.04 36.90
CA SER A 18 -9.75 2.40 37.35
C SER A 18 -11.27 2.59 37.52
N ASP A 19 -11.77 2.36 38.74
CA ASP A 19 -13.21 2.42 39.10
C ASP A 19 -13.91 3.75 38.76
N SER A 20 -14.91 3.73 37.86
CA SER A 20 -16.17 4.50 37.96
C SER A 20 -17.24 4.06 36.94
N PRO A 21 -18.55 4.19 37.24
CA PRO A 21 -19.62 3.49 36.50
C PRO A 21 -20.23 4.23 35.29
N SER A 22 -20.83 3.44 34.40
CA SER A 22 -21.34 3.78 33.07
C SER A 22 -22.76 4.37 33.01
N ARG A 23 -23.16 4.84 31.81
CA ARG A 23 -24.56 5.04 31.40
C ARG A 23 -24.82 4.53 29.96
N PRO A 24 -26.08 4.23 29.59
CA PRO A 24 -26.40 3.27 28.53
C PRO A 24 -26.60 3.87 27.12
N ALA A 25 -26.62 2.97 26.12
CA ALA A 25 -26.91 3.23 24.72
C ALA A 25 -28.42 3.43 24.41
N ALA A 26 -28.71 3.74 23.15
CA ALA A 26 -30.05 3.81 22.55
C ALA A 26 -30.09 3.01 21.23
N ASP A 27 -31.29 2.71 20.71
CA ASP A 27 -31.55 1.46 19.97
C ASP A 27 -32.33 1.64 18.64
N ALA A 28 -32.19 0.65 17.75
CA ALA A 28 -33.04 0.25 16.61
C ALA A 28 -33.36 1.19 15.41
N GLY A 29 -33.36 0.61 14.19
CA GLY A 29 -33.97 1.19 12.97
C GLY A 29 -33.73 0.37 11.68
N THR A 30 -34.79 -0.13 11.03
CA THR A 30 -34.78 -1.07 9.87
C THR A 30 -36.03 -0.85 8.98
N THR A 31 -36.24 -1.38 7.76
CA THR A 31 -35.64 -2.47 6.92
C THR A 31 -35.21 -1.91 5.52
N THR A 32 -35.19 -2.55 4.32
CA THR A 32 -35.75 -3.81 3.73
C THR A 32 -35.09 -4.15 2.36
N ASP A 33 -35.41 -5.36 1.85
CA ASP A 33 -35.39 -5.83 0.44
C ASP A 33 -34.06 -6.17 -0.28
N ALA A 34 -34.01 -7.42 -0.75
CA ALA A 34 -32.99 -7.96 -1.66
C ALA A 34 -33.64 -8.44 -2.96
N GLY A 35 -32.97 -8.25 -4.10
CA GLY A 35 -33.39 -8.74 -5.42
C GLY A 35 -32.27 -9.50 -6.11
N THR A 36 -32.52 -10.76 -6.47
CA THR A 36 -31.52 -11.67 -7.05
C THR A 36 -31.40 -11.49 -8.57
N PRO A 37 -30.20 -11.18 -9.12
CA PRO A 37 -29.89 -11.37 -10.54
C PRO A 37 -29.68 -12.86 -10.85
N ALA A 38 -29.88 -13.27 -12.10
CA ALA A 38 -29.82 -14.67 -12.53
C ALA A 38 -28.59 -14.99 -13.40
N ASP A 39 -28.25 -16.27 -13.44
CA ASP A 39 -27.35 -16.98 -14.37
C ASP A 39 -26.62 -16.13 -15.44
N ALA A 40 -25.35 -15.81 -15.16
CA ALA A 40 -24.40 -15.42 -16.20
C ALA A 40 -23.90 -16.68 -16.94
N GLY A 41 -24.09 -16.72 -18.26
CA GLY A 41 -23.48 -17.75 -19.11
C GLY A 41 -21.96 -17.56 -19.25
N PRO A 42 -21.22 -18.58 -19.70
CA PRO A 42 -19.77 -18.49 -19.89
C PRO A 42 -19.43 -17.43 -20.94
N LEU A 43 -18.59 -16.46 -20.55
CA LEU A 43 -18.00 -15.47 -21.44
C LEU A 43 -16.68 -16.02 -22.01
N ASP A 44 -16.52 -15.91 -23.32
CA ASP A 44 -15.36 -16.33 -24.10
C ASP A 44 -14.67 -15.06 -24.64
N SER A 45 -13.63 -14.59 -23.94
CA SER A 45 -12.88 -13.39 -24.33
C SER A 45 -11.53 -13.27 -23.62
N GLY A 46 -10.44 -13.29 -24.38
CA GLY A 46 -9.09 -12.96 -23.89
C GLY A 46 -8.20 -14.18 -23.72
N VAL A 47 -7.00 -14.09 -24.29
CA VAL A 47 -5.94 -15.12 -24.26
C VAL A 47 -5.68 -15.58 -22.83
N GLU A 48 -5.99 -16.86 -22.53
CA GLU A 48 -5.50 -17.50 -21.30
C GLU A 48 -3.95 -17.42 -21.29
N PRO A 49 -3.31 -17.06 -20.16
CA PRO A 49 -1.85 -17.03 -20.08
C PRO A 49 -1.30 -18.42 -20.37
N ASP A 50 -0.33 -18.52 -21.29
CA ASP A 50 0.21 -19.81 -21.73
C ASP A 50 0.75 -20.60 -20.52
N ALA A 51 0.16 -21.76 -20.26
CA ALA A 51 0.01 -22.39 -18.95
C ALA A 51 1.29 -23.07 -18.39
N GLY A 52 2.45 -22.51 -18.75
CA GLY A 52 3.77 -22.85 -18.24
C GLY A 52 4.74 -21.66 -18.17
N THR A 53 4.29 -20.43 -18.44
CA THR A 53 5.11 -19.22 -18.25
C THR A 53 4.86 -18.65 -16.84
N PRO A 54 5.86 -18.61 -15.94
CA PRO A 54 5.68 -18.01 -14.62
C PRO A 54 5.34 -16.53 -14.71
N ALA A 55 4.47 -16.04 -13.82
CA ALA A 55 4.14 -14.62 -13.77
C ALA A 55 5.41 -13.75 -13.59
N PRO A 56 5.48 -12.56 -14.21
CA PRO A 56 6.57 -11.61 -13.97
C PRO A 56 6.63 -11.17 -12.49
N ARG A 57 7.85 -11.02 -11.96
CA ARG A 57 8.11 -10.77 -10.54
C ARG A 57 9.03 -9.57 -10.37
N GLY A 58 8.65 -8.61 -9.54
CA GLY A 58 9.45 -7.41 -9.31
C GLY A 58 9.66 -7.09 -7.84
N VAL A 59 10.73 -6.38 -7.53
CA VAL A 59 10.91 -5.76 -6.21
C VAL A 59 10.75 -4.25 -6.36
N LEU A 60 9.88 -3.66 -5.54
CA LEU A 60 9.60 -2.23 -5.51
C LEU A 60 10.84 -1.43 -5.08
N GLN A 61 10.92 -0.16 -5.48
CA GLN A 61 12.17 0.59 -5.36
C GLN A 61 12.58 0.99 -3.93
N PHE A 62 11.77 0.65 -2.93
CA PHE A 62 11.86 1.19 -1.58
C PHE A 62 13.13 0.75 -0.86
N LYS A 63 13.85 1.73 -0.31
CA LYS A 63 15.08 1.58 0.47
C LYS A 63 15.01 2.49 1.68
N LEU A 64 14.46 2.00 2.79
CA LEU A 64 14.37 2.82 4.00
C LEU A 64 15.77 2.96 4.64
N GLN A 65 16.21 4.19 4.89
CA GLN A 65 17.46 4.46 5.61
C GLN A 65 17.26 5.63 6.59
N HIS A 66 17.60 5.42 7.87
CA HIS A 66 17.42 6.42 8.93
C HIS A 66 18.34 6.19 10.15
N ASN A 67 18.50 7.23 10.98
CA ASN A 67 19.17 7.16 12.29
C ASN A 67 18.19 7.21 13.49
N LEU A 68 16.88 7.09 13.24
CA LEU A 68 15.79 7.31 14.22
C LEU A 68 15.54 6.16 15.22
N ALA A 69 16.37 5.12 15.25
CA ALA A 69 16.21 3.99 16.19
C ALA A 69 16.38 4.41 17.67
N THR A 70 17.15 5.48 17.92
CA THR A 70 17.32 6.10 19.26
C THR A 70 17.32 7.62 19.13
N ASP A 71 17.17 8.34 20.25
CA ASP A 71 17.12 9.81 20.25
C ASP A 71 18.48 10.50 20.07
N ALA A 72 19.55 9.72 19.84
CA ALA A 72 20.92 10.21 19.65
C ALA A 72 21.05 11.25 18.52
N CYS A 73 20.22 11.14 17.46
CA CYS A 73 20.23 12.08 16.34
C CYS A 73 19.82 13.51 16.76
N LEU A 74 19.07 13.67 17.86
CA LEU A 74 18.73 15.00 18.39
C LEU A 74 19.97 15.72 18.95
N ALA A 75 20.89 14.97 19.55
CA ALA A 75 22.14 15.50 20.11
C ALA A 75 23.17 15.82 19.01
N ALA A 76 23.17 15.05 17.91
CA ALA A 76 23.97 15.31 16.72
C ALA A 76 23.34 16.34 15.76
N GLN A 77 22.05 16.66 15.93
CA GLN A 77 21.24 17.54 15.07
C GLN A 77 21.11 17.03 13.62
N ASP A 78 21.12 15.71 13.43
CA ASP A 78 21.21 15.03 12.12
C ASP A 78 20.07 14.03 11.85
N CYS A 79 18.96 14.09 12.60
CA CYS A 79 17.81 13.19 12.44
C CYS A 79 17.30 13.18 10.99
N ALA A 80 17.39 12.01 10.35
CA ALA A 80 17.10 11.81 8.94
C ALA A 80 16.32 10.52 8.69
N LEU A 81 15.43 10.57 7.70
CA LEU A 81 14.65 9.45 7.18
C LEU A 81 14.55 9.58 5.66
N THR A 82 14.82 8.49 4.95
CA THR A 82 14.74 8.39 3.49
C THR A 82 14.09 7.05 3.10
N ILE A 83 13.39 7.02 1.96
CA ILE A 83 12.55 5.89 1.51
C ILE A 83 13.03 5.32 0.17
N GLU A 84 13.97 5.98 -0.49
CA GLU A 84 14.52 5.61 -1.79
C GLU A 84 16.04 5.85 -1.79
N ALA A 85 16.76 5.15 -2.66
CA ALA A 85 18.21 5.32 -2.79
C ALA A 85 18.58 6.75 -3.21
N ALA A 86 19.52 7.37 -2.48
CA ALA A 86 20.08 8.66 -2.84
C ALA A 86 20.72 8.62 -4.25
N PRO A 87 20.78 9.74 -5.01
CA PRO A 87 21.26 9.73 -6.39
C PRO A 87 22.65 9.10 -6.60
N ALA A 88 23.57 9.26 -5.65
CA ALA A 88 24.92 8.66 -5.69
C ALA A 88 24.96 7.13 -5.48
N GLU A 89 23.82 6.51 -5.14
CA GLU A 89 23.67 5.05 -4.96
C GLU A 89 22.67 4.42 -5.93
N LEU A 90 21.89 5.22 -6.67
CA LEU A 90 20.71 4.78 -7.41
C LEU A 90 21.04 3.67 -8.42
N ASP A 91 22.08 3.82 -9.25
CA ASP A 91 22.48 2.79 -10.23
C ASP A 91 22.81 1.45 -9.58
N ARG A 92 23.45 1.47 -8.40
CA ARG A 92 23.78 0.26 -7.64
C ARG A 92 22.53 -0.37 -7.05
N TRP A 93 21.59 0.45 -6.59
CA TRP A 93 20.30 -0.01 -6.07
C TRP A 93 19.42 -0.63 -7.15
N LEU A 94 19.30 0.03 -8.32
CA LEU A 94 18.59 -0.48 -9.49
C LEU A 94 19.23 -1.75 -10.08
N GLN A 95 20.53 -1.97 -9.85
CA GLN A 95 21.18 -3.25 -10.12
C GLN A 95 20.75 -4.32 -9.09
N SER A 96 20.81 -4.04 -7.78
CA SER A 96 20.38 -4.98 -6.74
C SER A 96 18.90 -5.40 -6.85
N LEU A 97 18.01 -4.48 -7.27
CA LEU A 97 16.61 -4.79 -7.58
C LEU A 97 16.49 -5.67 -8.82
N ALA A 98 17.29 -5.40 -9.87
CA ALA A 98 17.29 -6.19 -11.10
C ALA A 98 17.83 -7.62 -10.87
N ASP A 99 18.81 -7.79 -9.98
CA ASP A 99 19.34 -9.11 -9.59
C ASP A 99 18.33 -9.94 -8.77
N ALA A 100 17.24 -9.32 -8.32
CA ALA A 100 16.15 -9.96 -7.57
C ALA A 100 14.78 -9.92 -8.30
N SER A 101 14.74 -9.57 -9.59
CA SER A 101 13.49 -9.39 -10.35
C SER A 101 13.53 -10.01 -11.75
N THR A 102 12.37 -10.40 -12.27
CA THR A 102 12.15 -10.75 -13.69
C THR A 102 11.37 -9.67 -14.46
N GLN A 103 10.96 -8.57 -13.80
CA GLN A 103 10.43 -7.36 -14.44
C GLN A 103 11.02 -6.08 -13.83
N ALA A 104 10.98 -4.99 -14.59
CA ALA A 104 11.25 -3.66 -14.05
C ALA A 104 10.04 -3.12 -13.28
N VAL A 105 10.27 -2.41 -12.18
CA VAL A 105 9.23 -1.80 -11.34
C VAL A 105 9.56 -0.36 -11.03
N LEU A 106 8.60 0.55 -11.23
CA LEU A 106 8.61 1.89 -10.65
C LEU A 106 7.21 2.22 -10.10
N HIS A 107 7.12 2.41 -8.79
CA HIS A 107 5.91 2.89 -8.13
C HIS A 107 6.06 4.37 -7.76
N TYR A 108 5.69 5.26 -8.69
CA TYR A 108 5.81 6.71 -8.52
C TYR A 108 4.75 7.23 -7.55
N ASP A 109 5.13 7.28 -6.28
CA ASP A 109 4.41 7.93 -5.18
C ASP A 109 5.25 9.06 -4.55
N ARG A 110 6.23 9.59 -5.32
CA ARG A 110 6.98 10.82 -5.00
C ARG A 110 6.09 12.06 -5.22
N ALA A 111 6.48 13.22 -4.69
CA ALA A 111 5.85 14.49 -5.05
C ALA A 111 5.90 14.75 -6.57
N ILE A 112 4.86 15.40 -7.11
CA ILE A 112 4.72 15.66 -8.55
C ILE A 112 5.14 17.10 -8.86
N PRO A 113 5.96 17.34 -9.89
CA PRO A 113 6.36 18.68 -10.32
C PRO A 113 5.23 19.37 -11.12
N TRP A 114 4.04 19.51 -10.55
CA TRP A 114 2.81 19.96 -11.24
C TRP A 114 3.03 21.21 -12.12
N ALA A 115 3.82 22.16 -11.64
CA ALA A 115 4.17 23.41 -12.34
C ALA A 115 4.93 23.23 -13.67
N ALA A 116 5.67 22.12 -13.83
CA ALA A 116 6.30 21.78 -15.11
C ALA A 116 5.25 21.38 -16.17
N PHE A 117 4.15 20.75 -15.73
CA PHE A 117 3.10 20.15 -16.55
C PHE A 117 1.83 21.01 -16.70
N GLU A 118 1.84 22.26 -16.23
CA GLU A 118 0.73 23.22 -16.41
C GLU A 118 0.47 23.60 -17.88
N VAL A 119 1.47 23.48 -18.75
CA VAL A 119 1.38 23.77 -20.19
C VAL A 119 1.65 22.53 -21.03
N ASP A 120 1.00 22.44 -22.18
CA ASP A 120 1.27 21.42 -23.19
C ASP A 120 2.64 21.64 -23.86
N ALA A 121 3.26 20.54 -24.30
CA ALA A 121 4.39 20.60 -25.22
C ALA A 121 3.95 21.21 -26.57
N PRO A 122 4.72 22.14 -27.16
CA PRO A 122 4.38 22.76 -28.45
C PRO A 122 4.20 21.71 -29.57
N GLN A 123 3.25 21.98 -30.48
CA GLN A 123 2.93 21.04 -31.56
C GLN A 123 4.14 20.76 -32.46
N GLY A 124 4.65 19.53 -32.42
CA GLY A 124 5.80 19.09 -33.20
C GLY A 124 7.14 19.09 -32.44
N GLU A 125 7.17 19.54 -31.18
CA GLU A 125 8.27 19.26 -30.26
C GLU A 125 8.11 17.85 -29.65
N ASP A 126 9.23 17.25 -29.23
CA ASP A 126 9.18 16.03 -28.42
C ASP A 126 8.71 16.36 -26.99
N PRO A 127 7.58 15.78 -26.52
CA PRO A 127 7.12 16.02 -25.16
C PRO A 127 8.09 15.52 -24.09
N VAL A 128 8.91 14.49 -24.36
CA VAL A 128 9.89 13.99 -23.38
C VAL A 128 10.96 15.05 -23.14
N ALA A 129 11.65 15.49 -24.20
CA ALA A 129 12.63 16.58 -24.12
C ALA A 129 12.05 17.90 -23.58
N PHE A 130 10.81 18.24 -23.96
CA PHE A 130 10.13 19.46 -23.47
C PHE A 130 9.91 19.44 -21.95
N TYR A 131 9.38 18.34 -21.40
CA TYR A 131 9.15 18.25 -19.96
C TYR A 131 10.43 17.97 -19.18
N ASP A 132 11.39 17.22 -19.74
CA ASP A 132 12.73 17.06 -19.17
C ASP A 132 13.38 18.42 -18.91
N ALA A 133 13.33 19.34 -19.87
CA ALA A 133 13.87 20.70 -19.73
C ALA A 133 13.18 21.56 -18.66
N ARG A 134 12.06 21.09 -18.07
CA ARG A 134 11.20 21.83 -17.13
C ARG A 134 11.18 21.24 -15.71
N ILE A 135 11.58 19.99 -15.53
CA ILE A 135 11.79 19.36 -14.22
C ILE A 135 13.21 19.62 -13.68
N ASP A 136 13.37 19.49 -12.37
CA ASP A 136 14.66 19.63 -11.69
C ASP A 136 15.66 18.52 -12.08
N ALA A 137 16.95 18.80 -11.88
CA ALA A 137 18.02 17.89 -12.30
C ALA A 137 18.02 16.55 -11.54
N ASP A 138 17.65 16.57 -10.26
CA ASP A 138 17.62 15.36 -9.42
C ASP A 138 16.46 14.44 -9.83
N LEU A 139 15.27 15.00 -10.10
CA LEU A 139 14.15 14.23 -10.66
C LEU A 139 14.46 13.71 -12.06
N ARG A 140 15.17 14.49 -12.90
CA ARG A 140 15.59 14.04 -14.23
C ARG A 140 16.54 12.84 -14.13
N GLY A 141 17.59 12.93 -13.32
CA GLY A 141 18.50 11.81 -13.07
C GLY A 141 17.81 10.62 -12.41
N TYR A 142 16.87 10.87 -11.48
CA TYR A 142 16.02 9.85 -10.86
C TYR A 142 15.21 9.08 -11.93
N LEU A 143 14.76 9.73 -13.00
CA LEU A 143 14.03 9.09 -14.11
C LEU A 143 14.95 8.47 -15.17
N ASP A 144 16.07 9.10 -15.54
CA ASP A 144 17.02 8.60 -16.55
C ASP A 144 17.66 7.26 -16.13
N ALA A 145 17.93 7.10 -14.82
CA ALA A 145 18.35 5.82 -14.25
C ALA A 145 17.26 4.75 -14.40
N PHE A 146 15.98 5.11 -14.23
CA PHE A 146 14.85 4.21 -14.47
C PHE A 146 14.62 3.89 -15.94
N VAL A 147 14.88 4.79 -16.90
CA VAL A 147 14.92 4.45 -18.33
C VAL A 147 15.93 3.33 -18.58
N THR A 148 17.12 3.46 -17.99
CA THR A 148 18.22 2.48 -18.11
C THR A 148 17.89 1.15 -17.43
N HIS A 149 17.15 1.15 -16.32
CA HIS A 149 16.67 -0.07 -15.67
C HIS A 149 15.53 -0.73 -16.47
N PHE A 150 14.51 0.02 -16.89
CA PHE A 150 13.37 -0.48 -17.66
C PHE A 150 13.80 -1.13 -18.98
N ALA A 151 14.76 -0.53 -19.69
CA ALA A 151 15.28 -1.06 -20.96
C ALA A 151 15.98 -2.44 -20.87
N ARG A 152 16.13 -3.01 -19.66
CA ARG A 152 16.73 -4.33 -19.41
C ARG A 152 15.68 -5.45 -19.32
N PHE A 153 14.40 -5.11 -19.26
CA PHE A 153 13.31 -6.06 -19.03
C PHE A 153 12.23 -5.97 -20.12
N GLU A 154 11.66 -7.12 -20.46
CA GLU A 154 10.50 -7.21 -21.35
C GLU A 154 9.25 -6.64 -20.66
N HIS A 155 8.94 -7.16 -19.48
CA HIS A 155 7.89 -6.67 -18.59
C HIS A 155 8.37 -5.46 -17.78
N ARG A 156 7.55 -4.39 -17.78
CA ARG A 156 7.89 -3.08 -17.23
C ARG A 156 6.65 -2.49 -16.56
N TYR A 157 6.57 -2.60 -15.24
CA TYR A 157 5.47 -2.09 -14.43
C TYR A 157 5.78 -0.67 -13.93
N LEU A 158 4.95 0.28 -14.35
CA LEU A 158 4.92 1.65 -13.86
C LEU A 158 3.57 1.88 -13.17
N ALA A 159 3.57 2.33 -11.91
CA ALA A 159 2.40 2.94 -11.30
C ALA A 159 2.69 4.41 -10.99
N VAL A 160 1.66 5.25 -11.07
CA VAL A 160 1.72 6.68 -10.77
C VAL A 160 0.51 7.03 -9.91
N SER A 161 0.72 7.82 -8.86
CA SER A 161 -0.35 8.32 -8.00
C SER A 161 -0.64 9.80 -8.25
N PRO A 162 -1.91 10.22 -8.48
CA PRO A 162 -2.28 11.63 -8.37
C PRO A 162 -2.47 12.06 -6.90
N LEU A 163 -2.45 11.10 -5.96
CA LEU A 163 -2.77 11.27 -4.55
C LEU A 163 -1.49 11.23 -3.69
N GLY A 164 -1.46 11.97 -2.58
CA GLY A 164 -0.42 11.78 -1.57
C GLY A 164 -0.58 10.44 -0.82
N GLY A 165 0.44 10.01 -0.07
CA GLY A 165 0.48 8.70 0.62
C GLY A 165 -0.62 8.42 1.66
N VAL A 166 -1.41 9.41 2.07
CA VAL A 166 -2.60 9.22 2.92
C VAL A 166 -3.85 8.87 2.09
N ARG A 167 -3.78 9.01 0.76
CA ARG A 167 -4.86 8.82 -0.23
C ARG A 167 -6.10 9.67 0.03
N ASP A 168 -5.96 10.81 0.69
CA ASP A 168 -7.04 11.77 1.01
C ASP A 168 -6.93 13.10 0.24
N ARG A 169 -5.87 13.32 -0.55
CA ARG A 169 -5.55 14.62 -1.19
C ARG A 169 -4.64 14.44 -2.42
N PRO A 170 -4.59 15.43 -3.34
CA PRO A 170 -3.58 15.47 -4.40
C PRO A 170 -2.14 15.34 -3.86
N ALA A 171 -1.26 14.68 -4.61
CA ALA A 171 0.16 14.55 -4.27
C ALA A 171 0.85 15.92 -4.11
N ALA A 172 1.86 16.01 -3.24
CA ALA A 172 2.58 17.24 -2.95
C ALA A 172 3.21 17.86 -4.21
N LEU A 173 3.31 19.19 -4.25
CA LEU A 173 4.03 19.90 -5.32
C LEU A 173 5.54 19.78 -5.09
N ARG A 174 6.25 19.16 -6.03
CA ARG A 174 7.70 19.31 -6.16
C ARG A 174 8.04 20.62 -6.88
N LYS A 175 8.91 21.44 -6.28
CA LYS A 175 9.40 22.70 -6.88
C LYS A 175 10.65 22.47 -7.73
N PRO A 176 11.02 23.41 -8.64
CA PRO A 176 12.26 23.34 -9.42
C PRO A 176 13.57 23.41 -8.61
N ASP A 177 13.50 23.72 -7.31
CA ASP A 177 14.63 23.67 -6.36
C ASP A 177 14.72 22.32 -5.61
N GLY A 178 13.90 21.34 -6.00
CA GLY A 178 13.80 20.03 -5.36
C GLY A 178 13.01 19.98 -4.06
N THR A 179 12.59 21.14 -3.51
CA THR A 179 11.78 21.20 -2.28
C THR A 179 10.31 20.91 -2.54
N GLU A 180 9.60 20.43 -1.53
CA GLU A 180 8.20 19.99 -1.66
C GLU A 180 7.24 20.94 -0.94
N VAL A 181 5.96 20.93 -1.34
CA VAL A 181 4.85 21.63 -0.67
C VAL A 181 3.66 20.69 -0.58
N ASN A 182 3.30 20.32 0.65
CA ASN A 182 2.14 19.49 0.94
C ASN A 182 0.84 20.21 0.54
N THR A 183 -0.07 19.47 -0.09
CA THR A 183 -1.42 19.92 -0.40
C THR A 183 -2.21 20.13 0.90
N PRO A 184 -2.71 21.33 1.22
CA PRO A 184 -3.45 21.56 2.46
C PRO A 184 -4.86 20.95 2.42
N GLU A 185 -5.50 20.98 1.26
CA GLU A 185 -6.89 20.58 1.04
C GLU A 185 -7.04 19.05 0.95
N ALA A 186 -7.75 18.46 1.92
CA ALA A 186 -8.24 17.09 1.86
C ALA A 186 -9.54 17.01 1.07
N CYS A 187 -9.77 15.88 0.40
CA CYS A 187 -10.94 15.58 -0.43
C CYS A 187 -11.22 16.62 -1.54
N ALA A 188 -10.16 17.23 -2.09
CA ALA A 188 -10.24 18.08 -3.26
C ALA A 188 -10.83 17.32 -4.47
N SER A 189 -11.54 18.04 -5.34
CA SER A 189 -12.25 17.45 -6.49
C SER A 189 -11.41 17.46 -7.76
N PHE A 190 -11.27 16.33 -8.44
CA PHE A 190 -10.34 16.11 -9.57
C PHE A 190 -10.92 16.49 -10.95
N THR A 191 -11.73 17.55 -11.03
CA THR A 191 -12.26 18.02 -12.33
C THR A 191 -11.20 18.76 -13.16
N ALA A 192 -11.37 18.79 -14.48
CA ALA A 192 -10.52 19.52 -15.42
C ALA A 192 -10.43 21.04 -15.16
N THR A 193 -11.37 21.63 -14.40
CA THR A 193 -11.37 23.05 -14.06
C THR A 193 -11.06 23.34 -12.59
N THR A 194 -11.00 22.33 -11.71
CA THR A 194 -10.58 22.53 -10.31
C THR A 194 -9.11 22.92 -10.28
N ALA A 195 -8.79 23.98 -9.55
CA ALA A 195 -7.41 24.42 -9.35
C ALA A 195 -7.07 24.42 -7.85
N THR A 196 -6.13 23.57 -7.45
CA THR A 196 -5.67 23.40 -6.06
C THR A 196 -4.55 24.38 -5.75
N ASP A 197 -4.55 25.01 -4.58
CA ASP A 197 -3.47 25.91 -4.16
C ASP A 197 -2.33 25.15 -3.45
N PHE A 198 -1.13 25.25 -4.02
CA PHE A 198 0.10 24.70 -3.48
C PHE A 198 0.97 25.79 -2.82
N GLY A 199 0.37 26.55 -1.91
CA GLY A 199 1.05 27.59 -1.12
C GLY A 199 1.26 28.91 -1.87
N GLY A 200 0.23 29.44 -2.52
CA GLY A 200 0.29 30.64 -3.35
C GLY A 200 0.47 30.38 -4.85
N ARG A 201 0.24 29.15 -5.31
CA ARG A 201 0.18 28.76 -6.73
C ARG A 201 -0.99 27.83 -6.94
N SER A 202 -2.04 28.35 -7.57
CA SER A 202 -3.24 27.59 -7.97
C SER A 202 -2.96 26.84 -9.28
N ILE A 203 -3.08 25.51 -9.27
CA ILE A 203 -2.76 24.62 -10.40
C ILE A 203 -3.94 23.71 -10.73
N GLN A 204 -4.28 23.58 -12.02
CA GLN A 204 -5.27 22.60 -12.48
C GLN A 204 -4.68 21.18 -12.46
N VAL A 205 -5.03 20.41 -11.43
CA VAL A 205 -4.42 19.10 -11.14
C VAL A 205 -4.68 18.08 -12.25
N ALA A 206 -5.93 17.95 -12.71
CA ALA A 206 -6.32 16.97 -13.73
C ALA A 206 -5.51 17.05 -15.06
N PRO A 207 -5.46 18.20 -15.78
CA PRO A 207 -4.68 18.29 -17.02
C PRO A 207 -3.16 18.23 -16.78
N ALA A 208 -2.66 18.72 -15.63
CA ALA A 208 -1.25 18.56 -15.27
C ALA A 208 -0.90 17.08 -15.03
N TYR A 209 -1.78 16.31 -14.39
CA TYR A 209 -1.61 14.88 -14.16
C TYR A 209 -1.60 14.09 -15.46
N GLN A 210 -2.54 14.37 -16.37
CA GLN A 210 -2.60 13.71 -17.68
C GLN A 210 -1.27 13.83 -18.44
N ARG A 211 -0.72 15.06 -18.53
CA ARG A 211 0.56 15.30 -19.20
C ARG A 211 1.72 14.61 -18.47
N PHE A 212 1.70 14.54 -17.14
CA PHE A 212 2.72 13.86 -16.35
C PHE A 212 2.73 12.34 -16.57
N VAL A 213 1.56 11.69 -16.57
CA VAL A 213 1.43 10.25 -16.86
C VAL A 213 1.80 9.93 -18.32
N THR A 214 1.31 10.70 -19.30
CA THR A 214 1.74 10.58 -20.70
C THR A 214 3.26 10.74 -20.85
N TYR A 215 3.88 11.70 -20.15
CA TYR A 215 5.33 11.88 -20.15
C TYR A 215 6.09 10.68 -19.58
N LEU A 216 5.69 10.18 -18.41
CA LEU A 216 6.34 9.00 -17.81
C LEU A 216 6.16 7.75 -18.68
N ALA A 217 4.96 7.54 -19.24
CA ALA A 217 4.70 6.44 -20.16
C ALA A 217 5.56 6.51 -21.44
N LYS A 218 5.73 7.70 -22.01
CA LYS A 218 6.61 7.92 -23.18
C LYS A 218 8.10 7.83 -22.87
N LYS A 219 8.52 8.19 -21.66
CA LYS A 219 9.93 8.15 -21.24
C LYS A 219 10.39 6.74 -20.82
N LEU A 220 9.52 5.98 -20.15
CA LEU A 220 9.85 4.68 -19.56
C LEU A 220 9.36 3.48 -20.38
N HIS A 221 8.39 3.68 -21.28
CA HIS A 221 7.77 2.63 -22.10
C HIS A 221 7.30 1.41 -21.27
N PRO A 222 6.34 1.55 -20.33
CA PRO A 222 5.83 0.42 -19.56
C PRO A 222 5.06 -0.58 -20.44
N THR A 223 5.01 -1.85 -20.02
CA THR A 223 4.00 -2.81 -20.48
C THR A 223 2.74 -2.73 -19.63
N ASP A 224 2.87 -2.23 -18.40
CA ASP A 224 1.85 -2.22 -17.37
C ASP A 224 1.83 -0.85 -16.69
N LEU A 225 0.73 -0.12 -16.84
CA LEU A 225 0.57 1.26 -16.38
C LEU A 225 -0.60 1.39 -15.40
N GLY A 226 -0.26 1.45 -14.10
CA GLY A 226 -1.14 1.93 -13.05
C GLY A 226 -1.31 3.44 -13.14
N ILE A 227 -2.45 3.90 -13.67
CA ILE A 227 -2.85 5.30 -13.82
C ILE A 227 -3.10 5.96 -12.45
N MET A 228 -3.51 5.16 -11.45
CA MET A 228 -3.70 5.55 -10.05
C MET A 228 -3.25 4.44 -9.11
N VAL A 229 -2.81 4.83 -7.90
CA VAL A 229 -2.39 3.94 -6.81
C VAL A 229 -3.47 3.93 -5.72
N GLU A 230 -3.83 2.74 -5.24
CA GLU A 230 -4.73 2.47 -4.11
C GLU A 230 -6.02 3.32 -4.12
N ALA A 231 -6.65 3.43 -5.29
CA ALA A 231 -7.70 4.43 -5.55
C ALA A 231 -8.94 4.27 -4.63
N ASN A 232 -9.25 3.05 -4.20
CA ASN A 232 -10.31 2.76 -3.23
C ASN A 232 -10.07 3.36 -1.84
N LEU A 233 -8.83 3.69 -1.45
CA LEU A 233 -8.61 4.46 -0.21
C LEU A 233 -9.16 5.89 -0.33
N PHE A 234 -9.16 6.51 -1.53
CA PHE A 234 -9.83 7.79 -1.75
C PHE A 234 -11.36 7.64 -1.79
N HIS A 235 -11.90 6.51 -2.27
CA HIS A 235 -13.32 6.18 -2.10
C HIS A 235 -13.71 6.14 -0.61
N ARG A 236 -12.91 5.45 0.22
CA ARG A 236 -13.12 5.32 1.67
C ARG A 236 -12.99 6.64 2.44
N PHE A 237 -11.97 7.44 2.16
CA PHE A 237 -11.71 8.68 2.91
C PHE A 237 -12.47 9.90 2.37
N CYS A 238 -12.76 9.93 1.07
CA CYS A 238 -13.32 11.07 0.36
C CYS A 238 -14.50 10.71 -0.57
N PRO A 239 -15.54 9.97 -0.08
CA PRO A 239 -16.61 9.45 -0.94
C PRO A 239 -17.41 10.54 -1.67
N ALA A 240 -17.51 11.76 -1.09
CA ALA A 240 -18.15 12.90 -1.76
C ALA A 240 -17.35 13.46 -2.96
N ALA A 241 -16.04 13.23 -3.01
CA ALA A 241 -15.15 13.66 -4.09
C ALA A 241 -14.84 12.53 -5.08
N TRP A 242 -14.98 11.27 -4.66
CA TRP A 242 -14.71 10.06 -5.45
C TRP A 242 -15.23 10.09 -6.91
N PRO A 243 -16.47 10.52 -7.21
CA PRO A 243 -16.95 10.57 -8.59
C PRO A 243 -16.11 11.45 -9.53
N SER A 244 -15.43 12.47 -8.99
CA SER A 244 -14.51 13.31 -9.77
C SER A 244 -13.16 12.64 -10.04
N LEU A 245 -12.69 11.76 -9.15
CA LEU A 245 -11.50 10.94 -9.36
C LEU A 245 -11.76 9.83 -10.39
N VAL A 246 -12.93 9.17 -10.32
CA VAL A 246 -13.40 8.22 -11.35
C VAL A 246 -13.51 8.89 -12.72
N THR A 247 -14.10 10.10 -12.77
CA THR A 247 -14.19 10.88 -14.02
C THR A 247 -12.81 11.19 -14.60
N LEU A 248 -11.82 11.54 -13.77
CA LEU A 248 -10.44 11.71 -14.21
C LEU A 248 -9.84 10.38 -14.70
N TYR A 249 -10.04 9.28 -13.97
CA TYR A 249 -9.53 7.96 -14.34
C TYR A 249 -9.99 7.51 -15.74
N HIS A 250 -11.30 7.58 -16.03
CA HIS A 250 -11.85 7.20 -17.34
C HIS A 250 -11.32 8.08 -18.48
N GLN A 251 -11.17 9.39 -18.23
CA GLN A 251 -10.57 10.33 -19.20
C GLN A 251 -9.10 10.00 -19.49
N LEU A 252 -8.33 9.68 -18.46
CA LEU A 252 -6.92 9.26 -18.59
C LEU A 252 -6.79 7.94 -19.34
N TYR A 253 -7.54 6.91 -18.96
CA TYR A 253 -7.53 5.61 -19.63
C TYR A 253 -7.87 5.77 -21.11
N THR A 254 -8.94 6.50 -21.45
CA THR A 254 -9.33 6.75 -22.85
C THR A 254 -8.21 7.45 -23.64
N ALA A 255 -7.59 8.48 -23.07
CA ALA A 255 -6.51 9.22 -23.73
C ALA A 255 -5.24 8.36 -23.90
N LEU A 256 -4.82 7.66 -22.84
CA LEU A 256 -3.64 6.79 -22.84
C LEU A 256 -3.83 5.57 -23.75
N ARG A 257 -5.03 4.98 -23.81
CA ARG A 257 -5.35 3.89 -24.75
C ARG A 257 -5.19 4.33 -26.20
N ALA A 258 -5.66 5.54 -26.53
CA ALA A 258 -5.54 6.10 -27.88
C ALA A 258 -4.11 6.52 -28.24
N GLU A 259 -3.26 6.81 -27.24
CA GLU A 259 -1.88 7.30 -27.43
C GLU A 259 -0.82 6.17 -27.38
N LEU A 260 -1.01 5.17 -26.53
CA LEU A 260 -0.08 4.07 -26.29
C LEU A 260 -0.47 2.77 -27.03
N GLY A 261 -1.71 2.66 -27.49
CA GLY A 261 -2.23 1.47 -28.18
C GLY A 261 -2.76 0.37 -27.25
N PRO A 262 -3.10 -0.81 -27.79
CA PRO A 262 -3.66 -1.92 -27.01
C PRO A 262 -2.61 -2.71 -26.21
N ASP A 263 -1.33 -2.66 -26.61
CA ASP A 263 -0.29 -3.54 -26.08
C ASP A 263 0.21 -3.15 -24.66
N VAL A 264 -0.11 -1.93 -24.20
CA VAL A 264 0.15 -1.48 -22.82
C VAL A 264 -1.09 -1.71 -21.98
N ARG A 265 -0.96 -2.48 -20.89
CA ARG A 265 -2.06 -2.75 -19.97
C ARG A 265 -2.30 -1.52 -19.08
N LEU A 266 -3.54 -1.03 -19.03
CA LEU A 266 -3.96 0.17 -18.32
C LEU A 266 -4.90 -0.18 -17.16
N PHE A 267 -4.58 0.29 -15.96
CA PHE A 267 -5.39 0.00 -14.77
C PHE A 267 -5.22 1.03 -13.64
N ALA A 268 -5.94 0.86 -12.54
CA ALA A 268 -5.63 1.44 -11.23
C ALA A 268 -5.33 0.32 -10.23
N THR A 269 -4.51 0.58 -9.21
CA THR A 269 -4.33 -0.38 -8.10
C THR A 269 -5.35 -0.13 -6.98
N LEU A 270 -5.70 -1.18 -6.25
CA LEU A 270 -6.67 -1.17 -5.15
C LEU A 270 -6.07 -1.90 -3.94
N THR A 271 -6.33 -1.43 -2.72
CA THR A 271 -6.01 -2.22 -1.52
C THR A 271 -6.96 -3.41 -1.40
N LEU A 272 -6.41 -4.62 -1.22
CA LEU A 272 -7.21 -5.84 -1.13
C LEU A 272 -8.13 -5.84 0.09
N LEU A 273 -7.67 -5.33 1.24
CA LEU A 273 -8.47 -5.33 2.47
C LEU A 273 -9.76 -4.51 2.32
N ASP A 274 -9.66 -3.30 1.76
CA ASP A 274 -10.83 -2.45 1.52
C ASP A 274 -11.75 -3.05 0.44
N LEU A 275 -11.21 -3.65 -0.63
CA LEU A 275 -12.00 -4.35 -1.66
C LEU A 275 -12.77 -5.57 -1.11
N LEU A 276 -12.19 -6.30 -0.15
CA LEU A 276 -12.89 -7.38 0.57
C LEU A 276 -13.90 -6.85 1.60
N GLY A 277 -13.97 -5.54 1.84
CA GLY A 277 -14.78 -4.95 2.90
C GLY A 277 -14.30 -5.34 4.31
N PHE A 278 -13.02 -5.68 4.47
CA PHE A 278 -12.49 -6.23 5.71
C PHE A 278 -12.49 -5.21 6.85
N ASP A 279 -13.25 -5.53 7.90
CA ASP A 279 -13.22 -4.85 9.19
C ASP A 279 -12.79 -5.82 10.30
N GLY A 280 -11.80 -5.40 11.09
CA GLY A 280 -11.16 -6.25 12.10
C GLY A 280 -12.13 -6.64 13.22
N ASP A 281 -12.89 -5.69 13.77
CA ASP A 281 -13.81 -5.95 14.89
C ASP A 281 -14.99 -6.83 14.47
N THR A 282 -15.57 -6.54 13.30
CA THR A 282 -16.69 -7.30 12.74
C THR A 282 -16.26 -8.74 12.43
N CYS A 283 -15.04 -8.93 11.93
CA CYS A 283 -14.46 -10.24 11.68
C CYS A 283 -14.11 -11.00 12.97
N HIS A 284 -13.37 -10.37 13.89
CA HIS A 284 -12.89 -11.01 15.13
C HIS A 284 -12.63 -10.01 16.27
N ALA A 285 -13.38 -10.14 17.36
CA ALA A 285 -13.04 -9.45 18.61
C ALA A 285 -11.81 -10.11 19.29
N LEU A 286 -10.72 -9.36 19.46
CA LEU A 286 -9.52 -9.84 20.17
C LEU A 286 -9.78 -10.01 21.68
N GLY A 287 -9.67 -11.24 22.16
CA GLY A 287 -9.81 -11.59 23.57
C GLY A 287 -8.55 -11.29 24.39
N PHE A 288 -8.30 -10.00 24.68
CA PHE A 288 -7.19 -9.60 25.56
C PHE A 288 -7.36 -10.12 27.00
N THR A 289 -6.28 -10.63 27.59
CA THR A 289 -6.16 -10.97 29.01
C THR A 289 -5.02 -10.19 29.67
N PRO A 290 -5.08 -9.91 30.99
CA PRO A 290 -3.95 -9.31 31.70
C PRO A 290 -2.70 -10.19 31.62
N CYS A 291 -1.54 -9.60 31.36
CA CYS A 291 -0.31 -10.36 31.12
C CYS A 291 0.07 -11.29 32.29
N GLY A 292 0.54 -12.49 31.93
CA GLY A 292 0.80 -13.59 32.89
C GLY A 292 -0.40 -14.49 33.15
N GLN A 293 -1.58 -14.18 32.58
CA GLN A 293 -2.66 -15.13 32.38
C GLN A 293 -2.47 -15.86 31.03
N THR A 294 -3.38 -16.78 30.72
CA THR A 294 -3.43 -17.44 29.39
C THR A 294 -4.59 -16.82 28.61
N PRO A 295 -4.34 -16.19 27.44
CA PRO A 295 -5.43 -15.70 26.60
C PRO A 295 -6.37 -16.84 26.18
N PRO A 296 -7.69 -16.58 26.01
CA PRO A 296 -8.59 -17.56 25.44
C PRO A 296 -8.16 -17.88 24.01
N THR A 297 -8.21 -19.17 23.62
CA THR A 297 -8.07 -19.57 22.22
C THR A 297 -9.16 -18.87 21.39
N PRO A 298 -8.81 -18.07 20.36
CA PRO A 298 -9.81 -17.43 19.53
C PRO A 298 -10.65 -18.46 18.78
N ALA A 299 -11.91 -18.11 18.48
CA ALA A 299 -12.71 -18.89 17.56
C ALA A 299 -12.16 -18.74 16.13
N THR A 300 -12.37 -19.75 15.27
CA THR A 300 -12.26 -19.56 13.82
C THR A 300 -13.29 -18.51 13.39
N PRO A 301 -12.91 -17.42 12.71
CA PRO A 301 -13.87 -16.42 12.25
C PRO A 301 -14.76 -16.96 11.11
N ASP A 302 -15.82 -16.24 10.75
CA ASP A 302 -16.69 -16.60 9.62
C ASP A 302 -16.25 -15.86 8.34
N PRO A 303 -15.88 -16.55 7.24
CA PRO A 303 -15.47 -15.91 6.00
C PRO A 303 -16.49 -14.90 5.44
N ALA A 304 -17.79 -15.18 5.58
CA ALA A 304 -18.85 -14.32 5.07
C ALA A 304 -19.07 -13.05 5.93
N VAL A 305 -18.59 -13.06 7.17
CA VAL A 305 -18.60 -11.89 8.07
C VAL A 305 -17.31 -11.08 7.92
N CYS A 306 -16.17 -11.75 7.72
CA CYS A 306 -14.87 -11.11 7.56
C CYS A 306 -14.67 -10.44 6.20
N PHE A 307 -15.24 -11.00 5.12
CA PHE A 307 -15.06 -10.52 3.76
C PHE A 307 -16.42 -10.28 3.05
N PRO A 308 -17.20 -9.26 3.46
CA PRO A 308 -18.50 -8.95 2.87
C PRO A 308 -18.43 -8.38 1.43
N LEU A 309 -17.23 -8.01 0.96
CA LEU A 309 -16.89 -7.43 -0.36
C LEU A 309 -17.46 -6.01 -0.61
N ASP A 310 -16.58 -5.00 -0.67
CA ASP A 310 -16.93 -3.66 -1.19
C ASP A 310 -16.47 -3.52 -2.65
N ARG A 311 -17.35 -3.95 -3.56
CA ARG A 311 -17.15 -3.78 -5.00
C ARG A 311 -17.30 -2.34 -5.50
N GLY A 312 -17.79 -1.40 -4.69
CA GLY A 312 -18.22 -0.07 -5.17
C GLY A 312 -17.14 0.69 -5.94
N ALA A 313 -15.92 0.70 -5.42
CA ALA A 313 -14.78 1.34 -6.08
C ALA A 313 -14.28 0.58 -7.33
N LEU A 314 -14.40 -0.75 -7.35
CA LEU A 314 -14.00 -1.58 -8.49
C LEU A 314 -14.96 -1.39 -9.66
N ASP A 315 -16.27 -1.50 -9.40
CA ASP A 315 -17.32 -1.39 -10.41
C ASP A 315 -17.39 0.02 -11.02
N ASP A 316 -17.08 1.05 -10.23
CA ASP A 316 -16.97 2.44 -10.71
C ASP A 316 -15.76 2.65 -11.64
N LEU A 317 -14.62 2.00 -11.37
CA LEU A 317 -13.42 2.11 -12.20
C LEU A 317 -13.50 1.25 -13.46
N ASP A 318 -14.03 0.02 -13.37
CA ASP A 318 -14.16 -0.91 -14.51
C ASP A 318 -15.25 -0.49 -15.51
N ARG A 319 -16.14 0.43 -15.12
CA ARG A 319 -17.28 0.90 -15.93
C ARG A 319 -16.85 1.17 -17.38
N ASP A 320 -17.64 0.67 -18.33
CA ASP A 320 -17.39 0.77 -19.77
C ASP A 320 -16.02 0.18 -20.20
N ASP A 321 -15.57 -0.88 -19.52
CA ASP A 321 -14.36 -1.69 -19.78
C ASP A 321 -13.01 -1.04 -19.41
N HIS A 322 -13.01 -0.02 -18.55
CA HIS A 322 -11.84 0.83 -18.25
C HIS A 322 -10.81 0.26 -17.24
N LEU A 323 -10.83 -1.03 -16.89
CA LEU A 323 -9.73 -1.72 -16.19
C LEU A 323 -9.29 -2.94 -17.02
N ASP A 324 -8.02 -3.02 -17.41
CA ASP A 324 -7.51 -4.21 -18.14
C ASP A 324 -7.29 -5.42 -17.21
N LEU A 325 -6.98 -5.15 -15.94
CA LEU A 325 -6.72 -6.14 -14.89
C LEU A 325 -7.00 -5.54 -13.50
N LEU A 326 -7.19 -6.42 -12.52
CA LEU A 326 -7.34 -6.07 -11.11
C LEU A 326 -5.99 -6.10 -10.41
N ALA A 327 -5.36 -4.94 -10.24
CA ALA A 327 -4.06 -4.81 -9.56
C ALA A 327 -4.26 -4.54 -8.05
N LEU A 328 -3.69 -5.39 -7.20
CA LEU A 328 -3.94 -5.40 -5.75
C LEU A 328 -2.70 -5.05 -4.93
N SER A 329 -2.78 -4.03 -4.08
CA SER A 329 -1.84 -3.85 -2.96
C SER A 329 -2.34 -4.72 -1.79
N PHE A 330 -1.52 -5.68 -1.33
CA PHE A 330 -1.90 -6.63 -0.29
C PHE A 330 -0.89 -6.68 0.86
N TYR A 331 -1.39 -6.45 2.07
CA TYR A 331 -0.59 -6.37 3.28
C TYR A 331 -1.19 -7.30 4.36
N PRO A 332 -0.85 -8.61 4.35
CA PRO A 332 -1.45 -9.64 5.21
C PRO A 332 -1.37 -9.33 6.71
N ASP A 333 -0.34 -8.64 7.17
CA ASP A 333 -0.21 -8.21 8.56
C ASP A 333 -1.32 -7.25 9.02
N GLY A 334 -2.04 -6.63 8.08
CA GLY A 334 -3.25 -5.85 8.34
C GLY A 334 -4.51 -6.69 8.60
N LEU A 335 -4.48 -8.01 8.35
CA LEU A 335 -5.56 -8.93 8.73
C LEU A 335 -5.57 -9.23 10.23
N GLY A 336 -4.42 -9.16 10.92
CA GLY A 336 -4.32 -9.56 12.32
C GLY A 336 -4.63 -11.04 12.56
N MET A 337 -4.23 -11.95 11.65
CA MET A 337 -4.55 -13.37 11.70
C MET A 337 -3.32 -14.29 11.64
N GLN A 338 -3.45 -15.48 12.23
CA GLN A 338 -2.45 -16.53 12.35
C GLN A 338 -2.46 -17.49 11.13
N PRO A 339 -1.41 -17.51 10.29
CA PRO A 339 -1.31 -18.50 9.21
C PRO A 339 -1.20 -19.95 9.73
N PRO A 340 -1.74 -20.94 9.01
CA PRO A 340 -1.68 -22.34 9.43
C PRO A 340 -0.25 -22.90 9.38
N GLY A 341 0.21 -23.43 10.53
CA GLY A 341 1.49 -24.14 10.64
C GLY A 341 2.70 -23.26 10.98
N VAL A 342 2.55 -21.93 11.09
CA VAL A 342 3.61 -21.04 11.59
C VAL A 342 3.52 -20.89 13.12
N PRO A 343 4.58 -20.45 13.82
CA PRO A 343 4.57 -20.27 15.29
C PRO A 343 3.45 -19.34 15.77
N GLU A 344 2.93 -19.59 16.98
CA GLU A 344 1.85 -18.82 17.61
C GLU A 344 2.22 -17.33 17.74
N GLN A 345 1.46 -16.46 17.07
CA GLN A 345 1.61 -15.01 17.13
C GLN A 345 0.66 -14.41 18.16
N ARG A 346 1.12 -13.33 18.80
CA ARG A 346 0.39 -12.57 19.82
C ARG A 346 0.40 -11.08 19.51
N ILE A 347 -0.62 -10.40 20.01
CA ILE A 347 -0.66 -8.94 20.12
C ILE A 347 -0.48 -8.62 21.60
N THR A 348 0.60 -7.90 21.92
CA THR A 348 0.99 -7.56 23.30
C THR A 348 0.85 -6.05 23.51
N ALA A 349 -0.06 -5.63 24.41
CA ALA A 349 -0.21 -4.25 24.84
C ALA A 349 0.81 -3.91 25.95
N LEU A 350 1.56 -2.83 25.74
CA LEU A 350 2.63 -2.32 26.59
C LEU A 350 2.29 -0.88 27.03
N PRO A 351 2.87 -0.38 28.14
CA PRO A 351 2.76 1.02 28.54
C PRO A 351 3.16 2.02 27.45
N GLU A 352 2.59 3.23 27.48
CA GLU A 352 2.92 4.34 26.58
C GLU A 352 4.42 4.70 26.60
N ASP A 353 5.07 4.60 27.77
CA ASP A 353 6.48 4.88 27.96
C ASP A 353 7.42 3.69 27.61
N SER A 354 6.88 2.58 27.09
CA SER A 354 7.67 1.40 26.70
C SER A 354 8.55 1.64 25.45
N ASP A 355 9.70 0.99 25.44
CA ASP A 355 10.61 0.84 24.30
C ASP A 355 10.36 -0.46 23.49
N GLY A 356 9.27 -1.17 23.80
CA GLY A 356 8.98 -2.53 23.32
C GLY A 356 9.36 -3.63 24.32
N THR A 357 10.09 -3.28 25.38
CA THR A 357 10.51 -4.19 26.45
C THR A 357 9.76 -3.92 27.76
N GLY A 358 10.07 -4.72 28.79
CA GLY A 358 9.51 -4.57 30.14
C GLY A 358 8.26 -5.45 30.38
N ALA A 359 7.44 -5.02 31.33
CA ALA A 359 6.18 -5.70 31.66
C ALA A 359 5.06 -5.24 30.73
N CYS A 360 4.34 -6.20 30.14
CA CYS A 360 3.14 -5.92 29.38
C CYS A 360 1.90 -5.79 30.27
N ILE A 361 0.89 -5.09 29.75
CA ILE A 361 -0.39 -4.86 30.41
C ILE A 361 -1.33 -6.02 30.10
N ALA A 362 -1.49 -6.32 28.81
CA ALA A 362 -2.38 -7.37 28.33
C ALA A 362 -1.84 -8.03 27.06
N ASP A 363 -2.24 -9.27 26.81
CA ASP A 363 -1.93 -10.02 25.60
C ASP A 363 -3.17 -10.70 25.00
N ALA A 364 -3.17 -10.86 23.68
CA ALA A 364 -4.18 -11.57 22.90
C ALA A 364 -3.51 -12.51 21.90
N LEU A 365 -4.17 -13.63 21.60
CA LEU A 365 -3.77 -14.56 20.54
C LEU A 365 -4.34 -14.10 19.20
N MET A 366 -3.56 -14.23 18.13
CA MET A 366 -4.06 -14.05 16.76
C MET A 366 -5.08 -15.15 16.41
N PRO A 367 -6.26 -14.84 15.87
CA PRO A 367 -7.23 -15.84 15.41
C PRO A 367 -6.75 -16.59 14.16
N PRO A 368 -7.27 -17.80 13.90
CA PRO A 368 -6.94 -18.56 12.69
C PRO A 368 -7.19 -17.77 11.40
N LEU A 369 -6.24 -17.82 10.47
CA LEU A 369 -6.35 -17.19 9.15
C LEU A 369 -7.51 -17.74 8.33
N ILE A 370 -8.29 -16.82 7.78
CA ILE A 370 -9.12 -17.03 6.59
C ILE A 370 -8.37 -16.47 5.41
N ASP A 371 -8.21 -17.25 4.35
CA ASP A 371 -7.43 -16.85 3.18
C ASP A 371 -8.17 -15.76 2.37
N PRO A 372 -7.62 -14.53 2.24
CA PRO A 372 -8.27 -13.46 1.48
C PRO A 372 -8.32 -13.75 -0.04
N PHE A 373 -7.46 -14.63 -0.56
CA PHE A 373 -7.45 -14.98 -1.98
C PHE A 373 -8.56 -15.97 -2.35
N ASP A 374 -9.09 -16.74 -1.39
CA ASP A 374 -10.27 -17.58 -1.62
C ASP A 374 -11.54 -16.70 -1.70
N ALA A 375 -11.57 -15.57 -0.98
CA ALA A 375 -12.65 -14.58 -1.05
C ALA A 375 -12.68 -13.77 -2.37
N LEU A 376 -11.53 -13.60 -3.06
CA LEU A 376 -11.48 -12.97 -4.39
C LEU A 376 -12.39 -13.65 -5.42
N ALA A 377 -12.58 -14.97 -5.34
CA ALA A 377 -13.49 -15.69 -6.23
C ALA A 377 -14.95 -15.22 -6.07
N GLY A 378 -15.32 -14.72 -4.88
CA GLY A 378 -16.63 -14.13 -4.60
C GLY A 378 -16.88 -12.79 -5.28
N LEU A 379 -15.83 -12.09 -5.74
CA LEU A 379 -15.99 -10.85 -6.51
C LEU A 379 -16.68 -11.07 -7.86
N GLY A 380 -16.59 -12.28 -8.44
CA GLY A 380 -17.07 -12.54 -9.80
C GLY A 380 -16.28 -11.79 -10.89
N TRP A 381 -15.02 -11.43 -10.59
CA TRP A 381 -14.11 -10.77 -11.53
C TRP A 381 -13.59 -11.76 -12.58
N THR A 382 -13.57 -11.35 -13.85
CA THR A 382 -13.26 -12.23 -15.01
C THR A 382 -11.98 -11.86 -15.75
N LYS A 383 -11.44 -10.65 -15.55
CA LYS A 383 -10.19 -10.19 -16.17
C LYS A 383 -8.98 -10.70 -15.35
N PRO A 384 -7.74 -10.59 -15.85
CA PRO A 384 -6.56 -10.95 -15.07
C PRO A 384 -6.49 -10.21 -13.72
N VAL A 385 -5.82 -10.82 -12.75
CA VAL A 385 -5.52 -10.24 -11.43
C VAL A 385 -4.01 -10.07 -11.32
N ALA A 386 -3.50 -9.10 -10.58
CA ALA A 386 -2.08 -8.94 -10.28
C ALA A 386 -1.89 -8.50 -8.83
N ILE A 387 -0.75 -8.85 -8.23
CA ILE A 387 -0.35 -8.27 -6.93
C ILE A 387 0.58 -7.09 -7.22
N ALA A 388 0.00 -5.90 -7.22
CA ALA A 388 0.69 -4.64 -7.48
C ALA A 388 1.87 -4.41 -6.54
N GLU A 389 1.70 -4.84 -5.30
CA GLU A 389 2.55 -4.57 -4.16
C GLU A 389 2.16 -5.52 -3.02
N TRP A 390 3.13 -6.15 -2.34
CA TRP A 390 2.86 -6.87 -1.10
C TRP A 390 4.11 -7.06 -0.22
N SER A 391 3.90 -7.16 1.08
CA SER A 391 4.95 -7.60 2.03
C SER A 391 4.39 -8.27 3.28
N ALA A 392 5.22 -9.04 3.97
CA ALA A 392 4.92 -9.66 5.26
C ALA A 392 6.14 -9.59 6.19
N ARG A 393 5.98 -9.22 7.46
CA ARG A 393 7.10 -9.11 8.43
C ARG A 393 7.57 -10.48 8.94
N SER A 394 8.88 -10.62 9.17
CA SER A 394 9.52 -11.82 9.77
C SER A 394 9.90 -11.67 11.24
N CYS A 395 9.54 -10.58 11.90
CA CYS A 395 9.90 -10.29 13.29
C CYS A 395 8.79 -9.49 13.99
N SER A 396 8.83 -9.45 15.31
CA SER A 396 7.92 -8.62 16.10
C SER A 396 8.12 -7.13 15.85
N THR A 397 7.03 -6.39 15.62
CA THR A 397 7.04 -4.95 15.32
C THR A 397 6.27 -4.13 16.37
N LEU A 398 6.64 -2.86 16.55
CA LEU A 398 6.03 -1.95 17.54
C LEU A 398 5.20 -0.88 16.85
N GLN A 399 3.88 -0.95 17.01
CA GLN A 399 2.95 0.12 16.65
C GLN A 399 2.63 0.99 17.87
N TRP A 400 2.20 2.23 17.60
CA TRP A 400 1.68 3.18 18.56
C TRP A 400 0.16 3.29 18.40
N TRP A 401 -0.58 3.01 19.46
CA TRP A 401 -2.05 3.02 19.46
C TRP A 401 -2.57 4.20 20.26
N VAL A 402 -3.36 5.06 19.63
CA VAL A 402 -4.04 6.20 20.29
C VAL A 402 -5.55 5.97 20.27
N ALA A 403 -6.17 6.10 21.44
CA ALA A 403 -7.59 6.07 21.68
C ALA A 403 -8.06 7.37 22.37
N PRO A 404 -9.37 7.59 22.56
CA PRO A 404 -9.88 8.77 23.28
C PRO A 404 -9.49 8.83 24.77
N ASP A 405 -9.19 7.68 25.38
CA ASP A 405 -8.92 7.52 26.82
C ASP A 405 -7.62 6.78 27.15
N THR A 406 -6.92 6.26 26.13
CA THR A 406 -5.79 5.33 26.25
C THR A 406 -4.75 5.64 25.17
N THR A 407 -3.48 5.69 25.55
CA THR A 407 -2.36 5.43 24.62
C THR A 407 -1.66 4.14 25.04
N ALA A 408 -1.23 3.34 24.08
CA ALA A 408 -0.42 2.14 24.35
C ALA A 408 0.59 1.90 23.23
N VAL A 409 1.75 1.32 23.58
CA VAL A 409 2.63 0.68 22.60
C VAL A 409 2.10 -0.73 22.38
N VAL A 410 2.00 -1.18 21.14
CA VAL A 410 1.48 -2.51 20.79
C VAL A 410 2.55 -3.28 20.03
N ARG A 411 3.01 -4.39 20.59
CA ARG A 411 3.89 -5.33 19.88
C ARG A 411 3.04 -6.35 19.14
N PHE A 412 3.19 -6.41 17.83
CA PHE A 412 2.65 -7.45 16.97
C PHE A 412 3.75 -8.47 16.69
N ASP A 413 3.60 -9.70 17.19
CA ASP A 413 4.60 -10.77 17.00
C ASP A 413 4.48 -11.40 15.60
N ALA A 414 5.61 -11.67 14.97
CA ALA A 414 5.72 -12.38 13.68
C ALA A 414 7.07 -13.12 13.58
N SER A 415 7.22 -14.00 12.59
CA SER A 415 8.40 -14.86 12.44
C SER A 415 8.80 -15.11 10.97
N PRO A 416 10.02 -15.58 10.66
CA PRO A 416 10.46 -15.90 9.30
C PRO A 416 9.59 -16.95 8.62
N GLU A 417 9.02 -17.89 9.39
CA GLU A 417 8.05 -18.87 8.88
C GLU A 417 6.74 -18.19 8.45
N GLY A 418 6.33 -17.11 9.12
CA GLY A 418 5.19 -16.26 8.71
C GLY A 418 5.41 -15.57 7.37
N GLN A 419 6.55 -14.91 7.19
CA GLN A 419 6.92 -14.30 5.90
C GLN A 419 7.04 -15.36 4.80
N ALA A 420 7.69 -16.50 5.09
CA ALA A 420 7.85 -17.61 4.15
C ALA A 420 6.52 -18.27 3.75
N TRP A 421 5.53 -18.33 4.65
CA TRP A 421 4.19 -18.85 4.35
C TRP A 421 3.47 -17.96 3.33
N TRP A 422 3.43 -16.64 3.57
CA TRP A 422 2.80 -15.68 2.65
C TRP A 422 3.52 -15.63 1.29
N MET A 423 4.85 -15.64 1.32
CA MET A 423 5.70 -15.78 0.12
C MET A 423 5.33 -17.03 -0.69
N THR A 424 5.19 -18.18 -0.03
CA THR A 424 4.81 -19.44 -0.67
C THR A 424 3.39 -19.38 -1.25
N ARG A 425 2.42 -18.80 -0.54
CA ARG A 425 1.02 -18.70 -1.00
C ARG A 425 0.88 -17.80 -2.23
N ILE A 426 1.54 -16.63 -2.24
CA ILE A 426 1.47 -15.69 -3.36
C ILE A 426 2.23 -16.24 -4.58
N LEU A 427 3.37 -16.91 -4.38
CA LEU A 427 4.07 -17.61 -5.47
C LEU A 427 3.24 -18.77 -6.03
N ALA A 428 2.52 -19.53 -5.19
CA ALA A 428 1.63 -20.60 -5.67
C ALA A 428 0.47 -20.06 -6.52
N LEU A 429 -0.12 -18.92 -6.17
CA LEU A 429 -1.14 -18.26 -7.00
C LEU A 429 -0.57 -17.78 -8.35
N ALA A 430 0.70 -17.40 -8.39
CA ALA A 430 1.40 -17.06 -9.64
C ALA A 430 1.74 -18.30 -10.48
N ASP A 431 2.19 -19.39 -9.86
CA ASP A 431 2.44 -20.69 -10.51
C ASP A 431 1.16 -21.29 -11.11
N GLU A 432 0.02 -21.11 -10.44
CA GLU A 432 -1.31 -21.55 -10.88
C GLU A 432 -1.87 -20.72 -12.07
N GLY A 433 -1.09 -19.78 -12.62
CA GLY A 433 -1.47 -18.94 -13.76
C GLY A 433 -2.50 -17.85 -13.43
N LYS A 434 -2.84 -17.66 -12.15
CA LYS A 434 -3.91 -16.74 -11.71
C LYS A 434 -3.49 -15.28 -11.63
N LEU A 435 -2.19 -14.99 -11.72
CA LEU A 435 -1.62 -13.66 -11.52
C LEU A 435 -0.82 -13.20 -12.75
N ALA A 436 -1.17 -12.03 -13.29
CA ALA A 436 -0.55 -11.41 -14.45
C ALA A 436 0.83 -10.80 -14.17
N PHE A 437 1.12 -10.51 -12.90
CA PHE A 437 2.43 -10.21 -12.31
C PHE A 437 2.31 -10.13 -10.77
N ILE A 438 3.44 -10.15 -10.06
CA ILE A 438 3.52 -9.87 -8.61
C ILE A 438 4.72 -8.96 -8.26
N ASN A 439 4.56 -8.04 -7.30
CA ASN A 439 5.68 -7.24 -6.79
C ASN A 439 5.79 -7.28 -5.27
N HIS A 440 7.01 -7.49 -4.77
CA HIS A 440 7.33 -7.47 -3.34
C HIS A 440 7.85 -6.09 -2.91
N SER A 441 7.42 -5.57 -1.75
CA SER A 441 7.65 -4.17 -1.38
C SER A 441 9.09 -3.81 -1.02
N PHE A 442 9.88 -4.72 -0.45
CA PHE A 442 11.21 -4.39 0.09
C PHE A 442 12.28 -5.40 -0.34
N LEU A 443 13.44 -4.90 -0.79
CA LEU A 443 14.58 -5.77 -1.02
C LEU A 443 15.27 -6.13 0.31
N TRP A 444 15.58 -5.12 1.13
CA TRP A 444 16.32 -5.26 2.39
C TRP A 444 15.44 -4.86 3.58
N ASP A 445 15.68 -5.53 4.71
CA ASP A 445 15.21 -5.10 6.03
C ASP A 445 15.90 -3.78 6.45
N TYR A 446 15.33 -3.12 7.46
CA TYR A 446 15.83 -1.91 8.08
C TYR A 446 15.54 -1.90 9.59
N ALA A 447 16.36 -1.20 10.36
CA ALA A 447 16.10 -1.02 11.79
C ALA A 447 14.77 -0.27 12.03
N PRO A 448 13.94 -0.64 13.02
CA PRO A 448 12.72 0.11 13.33
C PRO A 448 13.01 1.53 13.85
N ILE A 449 12.04 2.43 13.69
CA ILE A 449 12.02 3.75 14.35
C ILE A 449 11.71 3.52 15.84
N GLY A 450 12.41 4.20 16.75
CA GLY A 450 12.17 4.05 18.18
C GLY A 450 10.89 4.76 18.67
N THR A 451 10.23 4.19 19.69
CA THR A 451 8.99 4.76 20.31
C THR A 451 9.18 6.18 20.87
N TRP A 452 10.43 6.60 21.10
CA TRP A 452 10.77 7.97 21.50
C TRP A 452 10.23 9.04 20.53
N MET A 453 10.06 8.72 19.24
CA MET A 453 9.55 9.67 18.23
C MET A 453 8.11 10.12 18.54
N PRO A 454 7.09 9.23 18.63
CA PRO A 454 5.76 9.63 19.07
C PRO A 454 5.73 10.10 20.54
N GLN A 455 6.50 9.48 21.46
CA GLN A 455 6.57 9.90 22.87
C GLN A 455 6.97 11.38 23.06
N ARG A 456 7.79 11.93 22.17
CA ARG A 456 8.21 13.34 22.19
C ARG A 456 7.41 14.23 21.24
N GLY A 457 6.39 13.70 20.57
CA GLY A 457 5.62 14.41 19.53
C GLY A 457 6.46 14.78 18.30
N ALA A 458 7.58 14.09 18.07
CA ALA A 458 8.48 14.32 16.94
C ALA A 458 8.01 13.63 15.64
N LEU A 459 7.11 12.66 15.75
CA LEU A 459 6.43 12.00 14.63
C LEU A 459 4.97 11.75 14.98
N ASP A 460 4.07 11.89 14.00
CA ASP A 460 2.67 11.47 14.16
C ASP A 460 2.58 9.93 14.29
N PRO A 461 1.78 9.39 15.23
CA PRO A 461 1.61 7.95 15.42
C PRO A 461 1.22 7.15 14.17
N ASN A 462 0.41 7.71 13.26
CA ASN A 462 0.00 7.03 12.03
C ASN A 462 1.19 6.92 11.05
N ILE A 463 2.06 7.92 11.03
CA ILE A 463 3.32 7.92 10.24
C ILE A 463 4.36 6.99 10.88
N TYR A 464 4.48 7.00 12.21
CA TYR A 464 5.31 6.02 12.94
C TYR A 464 4.89 4.57 12.63
N ASN A 465 3.58 4.27 12.66
CA ASN A 465 3.05 2.95 12.31
C ASN A 465 3.33 2.55 10.86
N LEU A 466 3.24 3.49 9.91
CA LEU A 466 3.52 3.22 8.50
C LEU A 466 4.93 2.66 8.28
N PHE A 467 5.94 3.23 8.95
CA PHE A 467 7.32 2.75 8.85
C PHE A 467 7.59 1.53 9.74
N ASN A 468 7.03 1.47 10.96
CA ASN A 468 7.30 0.35 11.85
C ASN A 468 6.53 -0.94 11.54
N ASN A 469 5.60 -0.94 10.58
CA ASN A 469 4.96 -2.16 10.10
C ASN A 469 5.90 -3.09 9.33
N TRP A 470 6.87 -2.54 8.58
CA TRP A 470 7.63 -3.28 7.57
C TRP A 470 9.16 -3.44 7.77
N PRO A 471 9.78 -3.17 8.94
CA PRO A 471 11.24 -3.14 9.09
C PRO A 471 11.91 -4.47 8.76
N CYS A 472 11.25 -5.59 9.05
CA CYS A 472 11.78 -6.92 8.84
C CYS A 472 11.00 -7.69 7.75
N SER A 473 10.61 -7.01 6.67
CA SER A 473 9.77 -7.58 5.61
C SER A 473 10.45 -7.73 4.24
N GLY A 474 11.73 -7.43 4.12
CA GLY A 474 12.52 -7.65 2.91
C GLY A 474 12.97 -9.10 2.70
N LEU A 475 13.65 -9.35 1.58
CA LEU A 475 14.25 -10.64 1.21
C LEU A 475 15.61 -10.86 1.88
N TYR A 476 16.34 -9.78 2.16
CA TYR A 476 17.63 -9.77 2.85
C TYR A 476 17.51 -9.03 4.19
N ASP A 477 18.40 -9.30 5.14
CA ASP A 477 18.51 -8.55 6.39
C ASP A 477 19.04 -7.11 6.19
N GLU A 478 19.14 -6.32 7.26
CA GLU A 478 19.64 -4.94 7.23
C GLU A 478 21.15 -4.82 6.95
N HIS A 479 21.82 -5.94 6.69
CA HIS A 479 23.22 -6.03 6.27
C HIS A 479 23.36 -6.58 4.83
N GLY A 480 22.25 -6.90 4.16
CA GLY A 480 22.24 -7.45 2.80
C GLY A 480 22.54 -8.95 2.74
N VAL A 481 22.31 -9.71 3.82
CA VAL A 481 22.42 -11.17 3.85
C VAL A 481 21.06 -11.80 3.55
N GLU A 482 21.02 -12.79 2.65
CA GLU A 482 19.80 -13.51 2.28
C GLU A 482 19.11 -14.16 3.50
N LYS A 483 17.82 -13.88 3.71
CA LYS A 483 17.02 -14.50 4.79
C LYS A 483 16.68 -15.95 4.37
N PRO A 484 17.21 -16.99 5.03
CA PRO A 484 17.27 -18.34 4.46
C PRO A 484 15.91 -19.05 4.32
N GLN A 485 14.87 -18.58 5.01
CA GLN A 485 13.49 -19.06 4.84
C GLN A 485 12.75 -18.39 3.68
N VAL A 486 13.25 -17.26 3.16
CA VAL A 486 12.48 -16.33 2.31
C VAL A 486 13.17 -16.06 0.97
N ALA A 487 14.44 -15.65 0.97
CA ALA A 487 15.17 -15.34 -0.25
C ALA A 487 15.20 -16.53 -1.24
N PRO A 488 15.41 -17.80 -0.82
CA PRO A 488 15.38 -18.92 -1.76
C PRO A 488 14.01 -19.20 -2.39
N LEU A 489 12.90 -18.78 -1.76
CA LEU A 489 11.57 -18.91 -2.35
C LEU A 489 11.37 -17.93 -3.51
N TRP A 490 11.90 -16.71 -3.37
CA TRP A 490 11.79 -15.67 -4.39
C TRP A 490 12.87 -15.79 -5.47
N LEU A 491 14.14 -15.99 -5.09
CA LEU A 491 15.28 -16.02 -6.02
C LEU A 491 15.48 -17.39 -6.70
N GLY A 492 14.99 -18.48 -6.10
CA GLY A 492 15.24 -19.86 -6.53
C GLY A 492 14.28 -20.42 -7.59
N ARG A 493 13.66 -19.55 -8.39
CA ARG A 493 12.61 -19.88 -9.38
C ARG A 493 12.83 -19.09 -10.67
#